data_AF-A0A9E5T513-F1
#
_entry.id   AF-A0A9E5T513-F1
#
_cell.length_a   1.000
_cell.length_b   1.000
_cell.length_c   1.000
_cell.angle_alpha   90.00
_cell.angle_beta   90.00
_cell.angle_gamma   90.00
#
_symmetry.space_group_name_H-M   'P 1'
#
loop_
_entity.id
_entity.type
_entity.pdbx_description
1 polymer ?
#
loop_
_entity_poly.entity_id
_entity_poly.type
_entity_poly.pdbx_seq_one_letter_code
_entity_poly.pdbx_strand_id
1 'polypeptide(L)'
;SVKIRGRVGVEEVKGGKERIIVTEIPYNVNKANLLEKIAHLVNDKKLEGISDLRDESSKEGLRIVIELKRDAIPKVVINNLYKKTQLEDTFGVIMLALDHGQPRVMNIKQMLHCYIAHRKEVITRRTRYELEKAEARAHILEGFRIALDNIDAVVKIIKNADDRDDARRKLIRRFKLSEIQANAILDLRLYQLTGLAGTRQDRGGVPRVDQADRVSQGVAGQRPQADGRGENRADRGARQVRRRAPQRAGGG
;
A
#
# COMPACT_ATOMS: atom_id res chain seq x y z
N SER A 1 -3.81 11.35 22.48
CA SER A 1 -4.29 10.04 22.97
C SER A 1 -5.75 9.89 22.58
N VAL A 2 -6.19 8.68 22.25
CA VAL A 2 -7.56 8.40 21.79
C VAL A 2 -8.19 7.45 22.79
N LYS A 3 -9.36 7.79 23.33
CA LYS A 3 -10.12 6.87 24.19
C LYS A 3 -10.85 5.85 23.32
N ILE A 4 -10.67 4.58 23.64
CA ILE A 4 -11.34 3.46 22.99
C ILE A 4 -12.22 2.76 24.01
N ARG A 5 -13.45 2.44 23.63
CA ARG A 5 -14.41 1.73 24.46
C ARG A 5 -14.90 0.50 23.73
N GLY A 6 -15.12 -0.57 24.48
CA GLY A 6 -15.88 -1.71 24.00
C GLY A 6 -17.34 -1.36 23.76
N ARG A 7 -17.96 -2.03 22.80
CA ARG A 7 -19.40 -1.90 22.51
C ARG A 7 -20.17 -2.74 23.50
N VAL A 8 -21.09 -2.08 24.20
CA VAL A 8 -21.88 -2.67 25.27
C VAL A 8 -23.36 -2.40 25.03
N GLY A 9 -24.19 -3.43 25.18
CA GLY A 9 -25.66 -3.37 25.17
C GLY A 9 -26.24 -3.84 26.49
N VAL A 10 -27.52 -3.53 26.72
CA VAL A 10 -28.30 -4.05 27.85
C VAL A 10 -29.44 -4.88 27.29
N GLU A 11 -29.61 -6.09 27.80
CA GLU A 11 -30.71 -6.99 27.48
C GLU A 11 -31.52 -7.28 28.75
N GLU A 12 -32.84 -7.14 28.67
CA GLU A 12 -33.74 -7.57 29.73
C GLU A 12 -34.06 -9.06 29.60
N VAL A 13 -34.04 -9.76 30.73
CA VAL A 13 -34.33 -11.20 30.81
C VAL A 13 -35.64 -11.42 31.55
N LYS A 14 -36.35 -12.48 31.18
CA LYS A 14 -37.56 -12.93 31.86
C LYS A 14 -37.33 -13.00 33.38
N GLY A 15 -38.22 -12.35 34.13
CA GLY A 15 -38.12 -12.25 35.60
C GLY A 15 -37.46 -10.97 36.12
N GLY A 16 -37.36 -9.92 35.29
CA GLY A 16 -36.92 -8.58 35.71
C GLY A 16 -35.43 -8.48 36.03
N LYS A 17 -34.62 -9.42 35.51
CA LYS A 17 -33.16 -9.35 35.61
C LYS A 17 -32.60 -8.72 34.34
N GLU A 18 -31.67 -7.80 34.49
CA GLU A 18 -30.96 -7.19 33.37
C GLU A 18 -29.59 -7.86 33.17
N ARG A 19 -29.14 -7.90 31.92
CA ARG A 19 -27.81 -8.38 31.54
C ARG A 19 -27.11 -7.32 30.70
N ILE A 20 -25.81 -7.19 30.93
CA ILE A 20 -24.93 -6.39 30.07
C ILE A 20 -24.26 -7.34 29.08
N ILE A 21 -24.33 -6.99 27.80
CA ILE A 21 -23.72 -7.76 26.71
C ILE A 21 -22.59 -6.95 26.11
N VAL A 22 -21.37 -7.47 26.15
CA VAL A 22 -20.22 -6.90 25.44
C VAL A 22 -20.05 -7.61 24.11
N THR A 23 -20.11 -6.84 23.03
CA THR A 23 -19.99 -7.34 21.64
C THR A 23 -18.66 -6.97 20.98
N GLU A 24 -17.98 -5.94 21.48
CA GLU A 24 -16.65 -5.52 21.00
C GLU A 24 -15.78 -5.11 22.19
N ILE A 25 -14.48 -5.35 22.11
CA ILE A 25 -13.48 -4.91 23.10
C ILE A 25 -12.43 -4.00 22.44
N PRO A 26 -11.74 -3.14 23.20
CA PRO A 26 -10.70 -2.26 22.65
C PRO A 26 -9.56 -3.03 21.98
N TYR A 27 -8.87 -2.35 21.06
CA TYR A 27 -7.71 -2.89 20.35
C TYR A 27 -6.59 -3.32 21.32
N ASN A 28 -5.96 -4.46 21.03
CA ASN A 28 -4.88 -5.05 21.84
C ASN A 28 -5.27 -5.47 23.27
N VAL A 29 -6.57 -5.58 23.57
CA VAL A 29 -7.06 -6.15 24.83
C VAL A 29 -7.28 -7.64 24.67
N ASN A 30 -6.69 -8.45 25.54
CA ASN A 30 -6.95 -9.88 25.59
C ASN A 30 -8.27 -10.15 26.32
N LYS A 31 -9.19 -10.87 25.66
CA LYS A 31 -10.48 -11.25 26.21
C LYS A 31 -10.37 -12.01 27.54
N ALA A 32 -9.54 -13.06 27.59
CA ALA A 32 -9.41 -13.89 28.79
C ALA A 32 -8.92 -13.07 29.99
N ASN A 33 -7.89 -12.23 29.78
CA ASN A 33 -7.37 -11.35 30.83
C ASN A 33 -8.40 -10.31 31.28
N LEU A 34 -9.24 -9.82 30.35
CA LEU A 34 -10.34 -8.91 30.69
C LEU A 34 -11.37 -9.60 31.58
N LEU A 35 -11.80 -10.81 31.23
CA LEU A 35 -12.75 -11.60 32.03
C LEU A 35 -12.17 -11.94 33.41
N GLU A 36 -10.93 -12.40 33.47
CA GLU A 36 -10.25 -12.70 34.73
C GLU A 36 -10.16 -11.47 35.64
N LYS A 37 -9.81 -10.31 35.07
CA LYS A 37 -9.78 -9.05 35.80
C LYS A 37 -11.16 -8.63 36.31
N ILE A 38 -12.22 -8.83 35.51
CA ILE A 38 -13.60 -8.57 35.96
C ILE A 38 -13.94 -9.51 37.13
N ALA A 39 -13.70 -10.81 37.00
CA ALA A 39 -13.97 -11.79 38.04
C ALA A 39 -13.23 -11.46 39.35
N HIS A 40 -11.95 -11.09 39.28
CA HIS A 40 -11.17 -10.67 40.43
C HIS A 40 -11.75 -9.40 41.09
N LEU A 41 -12.17 -8.41 40.29
CA LEU A 41 -12.75 -7.18 40.84
C LEU A 41 -14.14 -7.40 41.47
N VAL A 42 -14.90 -8.37 40.98
CA VAL A 42 -16.17 -8.79 41.60
C VAL A 42 -15.90 -9.48 42.93
N ASN A 43 -14.94 -10.40 42.99
CA ASN A 43 -14.54 -11.09 44.23
C ASN A 43 -14.01 -10.13 45.30
N ASP A 44 -13.21 -9.14 44.90
CA ASP A 44 -12.68 -8.07 45.75
C ASP A 44 -13.74 -7.07 46.23
N LYS A 45 -15.02 -7.22 45.81
CA LYS A 45 -16.11 -6.25 46.02
C LYS A 45 -15.79 -4.84 45.49
N LYS A 46 -14.86 -4.73 44.55
CA LYS A 46 -14.56 -3.47 43.85
C LYS A 46 -15.55 -3.21 42.72
N LEU A 47 -16.11 -4.25 42.12
CA LEU A 47 -17.23 -4.18 41.18
C LEU A 47 -18.46 -4.82 41.81
N GLU A 48 -19.41 -3.99 42.22
CA GLU A 48 -20.67 -4.42 42.79
C GLU A 48 -21.78 -4.46 41.72
N GLY A 49 -22.86 -5.19 42.01
CA GLY A 49 -24.02 -5.29 41.13
C GLY A 49 -23.91 -6.34 40.03
N ILE A 50 -22.78 -7.06 39.93
CA ILE A 50 -22.62 -8.23 39.04
C ILE A 50 -22.99 -9.48 39.83
N SER A 51 -23.85 -10.31 39.25
CA SER A 51 -24.25 -11.60 39.78
C SER A 51 -23.45 -12.75 39.17
N ASP A 52 -23.15 -12.67 37.87
CA ASP A 52 -22.50 -13.74 37.13
C ASP A 52 -21.79 -13.20 35.88
N LEU A 53 -20.75 -13.88 35.41
CA LEU A 53 -19.95 -13.52 34.24
C LEU A 53 -19.76 -14.77 33.36
N ARG A 54 -20.21 -14.70 32.11
CA ARG A 54 -20.13 -15.80 31.15
C ARG A 54 -19.54 -15.34 29.83
N ASP A 55 -18.74 -16.22 29.23
CA ASP A 55 -18.24 -16.08 27.87
C ASP A 55 -19.08 -16.96 26.93
N GLU A 56 -19.94 -16.34 26.13
CA GLU A 56 -20.76 -16.98 25.10
C GLU A 56 -20.18 -16.74 23.70
N SER A 57 -18.90 -16.35 23.61
CA SER A 57 -18.27 -16.07 22.33
C SER A 57 -18.13 -17.34 21.50
N SER A 58 -18.48 -17.25 20.23
CA SER A 58 -18.33 -18.33 19.25
C SER A 58 -17.32 -17.95 18.17
N LYS A 59 -17.16 -18.79 17.15
CA LYS A 59 -16.36 -18.43 15.96
C LYS A 59 -16.95 -17.25 15.18
N GLU A 60 -18.25 -16.97 15.35
CA GLU A 60 -18.99 -15.95 14.59
C GLU A 60 -18.95 -14.57 15.26
N GLY A 61 -18.59 -14.49 16.55
CA GLY A 61 -18.53 -13.21 17.24
C GLY A 61 -18.18 -13.29 18.72
N LEU A 62 -17.80 -12.13 19.24
CA LEU A 62 -17.56 -11.92 20.66
C LEU A 62 -18.89 -11.67 21.36
N ARG A 63 -19.17 -12.43 22.43
CA ARG A 63 -20.32 -12.19 23.30
C ARG A 63 -19.95 -12.50 24.74
N ILE A 64 -19.70 -11.46 25.52
CA ILE A 64 -19.48 -11.58 26.97
C ILE A 64 -20.77 -11.16 27.66
N VAL A 65 -21.32 -12.04 28.48
CA VAL A 65 -22.57 -11.82 29.21
C VAL A 65 -22.26 -11.57 30.67
N ILE A 66 -22.69 -10.42 31.17
CA ILE A 66 -22.55 -10.01 32.56
C ILE A 66 -23.95 -9.90 33.14
N GLU A 67 -24.34 -10.84 33.99
CA GLU A 67 -25.64 -10.78 34.66
C GLU A 67 -25.59 -9.83 35.84
N LEU A 68 -26.64 -9.03 35.99
CA LEU A 68 -26.75 -8.06 37.07
C LEU A 68 -27.61 -8.59 38.22
N LYS A 69 -27.36 -8.06 39.43
CA LYS A 69 -28.26 -8.22 40.57
C LYS A 69 -29.54 -7.40 40.34
N ARG A 70 -30.65 -7.78 40.99
CA ARG A 70 -31.96 -7.14 40.79
C ARG A 70 -32.01 -5.66 41.16
N ASP A 71 -31.14 -5.24 42.06
CA ASP A 71 -31.00 -3.87 42.59
C ASP A 71 -29.93 -3.05 41.84
N ALA A 72 -29.19 -3.67 40.93
CA ALA A 72 -28.09 -3.02 40.23
C ALA A 72 -28.58 -2.22 39.02
N ILE A 73 -28.18 -0.96 38.93
CA ILE A 73 -28.50 -0.10 37.79
C ILE A 73 -27.46 -0.36 36.67
N PRO A 74 -27.86 -0.84 35.46
CA PRO A 74 -26.92 -1.22 34.41
C PRO A 74 -25.95 -0.11 34.02
N LYS A 75 -26.45 1.13 33.89
CA LYS A 75 -25.62 2.30 33.54
C LYS A 75 -24.50 2.54 34.55
N VAL A 76 -24.74 2.30 35.84
CA VAL A 76 -23.73 2.47 36.90
C VAL A 76 -22.67 1.38 36.78
N VAL A 77 -23.09 0.13 36.55
CA VAL A 77 -22.18 -1.01 36.37
C VAL A 77 -21.33 -0.84 35.11
N ILE A 78 -21.91 -0.41 33.98
CA ILE A 78 -21.17 -0.11 32.74
C ILE A 78 -20.10 0.96 32.98
N ASN A 79 -20.45 2.05 33.65
CA ASN A 79 -19.48 3.11 33.97
C ASN A 79 -18.36 2.63 34.89
N ASN A 80 -18.68 1.76 35.85
CA ASN A 80 -17.69 1.14 36.73
C ASN A 80 -16.78 0.17 35.95
N LEU A 81 -17.33 -0.60 35.02
CA LEU A 81 -16.56 -1.48 34.12
C LEU A 81 -15.58 -0.66 33.28
N TYR A 82 -16.00 0.46 32.70
CA TYR A 82 -15.10 1.35 31.97
C TYR A 82 -14.00 1.94 32.86
N LYS A 83 -14.31 2.34 34.09
CA LYS A 83 -13.31 2.95 34.98
C LYS A 83 -12.28 1.96 35.54
N LYS A 84 -12.67 0.70 35.74
CA LYS A 84 -11.88 -0.28 36.51
C LYS A 84 -11.28 -1.41 35.67
N THR A 85 -11.71 -1.55 34.42
CA THR A 85 -11.28 -2.63 33.52
C THR A 85 -10.77 -2.07 32.20
N GLN A 86 -10.17 -2.92 31.36
CA GLN A 86 -9.70 -2.53 30.01
C GLN A 86 -10.84 -2.45 28.99
N LEU A 87 -12.11 -2.42 29.44
CA LEU A 87 -13.26 -2.19 28.58
C LEU A 87 -13.31 -0.73 28.08
N GLU A 88 -12.70 0.21 28.81
CA GLU A 88 -12.25 1.50 28.30
C GLU A 88 -10.73 1.58 28.47
N ASP A 89 -10.02 1.91 27.40
CA ASP A 89 -8.58 2.12 27.44
C ASP A 89 -8.18 3.33 26.59
N THR A 90 -6.99 3.87 26.83
CA THR A 90 -6.46 5.01 26.10
C THR A 90 -5.36 4.55 25.15
N PHE A 91 -5.61 4.65 23.85
CA PHE A 91 -4.64 4.35 22.83
C PHE A 91 -3.73 5.55 22.55
N GLY A 92 -2.43 5.37 22.79
CA GLY A 92 -1.39 6.32 22.43
C GLY A 92 -1.03 6.18 20.95
N VAL A 93 -1.43 7.15 20.12
CA VAL A 93 -1.06 7.16 18.71
C VAL A 93 0.31 7.82 18.55
N ILE A 94 1.31 7.05 18.12
CA ILE A 94 2.61 7.56 17.65
C ILE A 94 2.89 7.03 16.25
N MET A 95 2.94 7.93 15.27
CA MET A 95 3.26 7.59 13.88
C MET A 95 4.77 7.68 13.67
N LEU A 96 5.50 6.72 14.24
CA LEU A 96 6.95 6.58 14.08
C LEU A 96 7.24 5.55 12.99
N ALA A 97 8.04 5.91 11.99
CA ALA A 97 8.51 4.98 10.97
C ALA A 97 9.91 5.34 10.47
N LEU A 98 10.53 4.43 9.73
CA LEU A 98 11.79 4.67 9.04
C LEU A 98 11.52 5.34 7.70
N ASP A 99 12.16 6.48 7.47
CA ASP A 99 12.18 7.19 6.20
C ASP A 99 13.63 7.27 5.74
N HIS A 100 13.95 6.61 4.61
CA HIS A 100 15.32 6.48 4.11
C HIS A 100 16.34 6.01 5.16
N GLY A 101 15.94 5.07 6.02
CA GLY A 101 16.80 4.49 7.06
C GLY A 101 16.89 5.32 8.35
N GLN A 102 16.21 6.47 8.44
CA GLN A 102 16.19 7.30 9.64
C GLN A 102 14.82 7.25 10.34
N PRO A 103 14.78 7.08 11.68
CA PRO A 103 13.52 7.10 12.41
C PRO A 103 12.94 8.51 12.45
N ARG A 104 11.68 8.66 12.00
CA ARG A 104 10.96 9.93 11.97
C ARG A 104 9.55 9.75 12.53
N VAL A 105 9.16 10.67 13.41
CA VAL A 105 7.76 10.84 13.79
C VAL A 105 7.09 11.70 12.73
N MET A 106 6.04 11.17 12.11
CA MET A 106 5.36 11.77 10.97
C MET A 106 3.89 12.02 11.28
N ASN A 107 3.27 12.98 10.60
CA ASN A 107 1.82 13.11 10.57
C ASN A 107 1.21 12.28 9.43
N ILE A 108 -0.13 12.19 9.39
CA ILE A 108 -0.85 11.39 8.37
C ILE A 108 -0.50 11.85 6.96
N LYS A 109 -0.41 13.17 6.72
CA LYS A 109 -0.06 13.72 5.40
C LYS A 109 1.32 13.27 4.95
N GLN A 110 2.32 13.34 5.83
CA GLN A 110 3.69 12.90 5.54
C GLN A 110 3.72 11.39 5.23
N MET A 111 3.02 10.57 6.02
CA MET A 111 2.93 9.13 5.78
C MET A 111 2.33 8.80 4.40
N LEU A 112 1.23 9.47 4.04
CA LEU A 112 0.60 9.32 2.73
C LEU A 112 1.50 9.78 1.59
N HIS A 113 2.27 10.86 1.79
CA HIS A 113 3.25 11.31 0.81
C HIS A 113 4.35 10.26 0.58
N CYS A 114 4.92 9.67 1.64
CA CYS A 114 5.90 8.59 1.52
C CYS A 114 5.31 7.38 0.78
N TYR A 115 4.07 6.99 1.10
CA TYR A 115 3.38 5.90 0.40
C TYR A 115 3.19 6.19 -1.09
N ILE A 116 2.68 7.37 -1.45
CA ILE A 116 2.45 7.74 -2.86
C ILE A 116 3.78 7.83 -3.62
N ALA A 117 4.83 8.40 -3.02
CA ALA A 117 6.15 8.48 -3.63
C ALA A 117 6.69 7.09 -3.95
N HIS A 118 6.63 6.16 -3.00
CA HIS A 118 7.04 4.78 -3.22
C HIS A 118 6.21 4.09 -4.31
N ARG A 119 4.88 4.29 -4.31
CA ARG A 119 4.00 3.73 -5.35
C ARG A 119 4.35 4.25 -6.75
N LYS A 120 4.66 5.53 -6.89
CA LYS A 120 5.12 6.10 -8.17
C LYS A 120 6.41 5.44 -8.65
N GLU A 121 7.37 5.25 -7.76
CA GLU A 121 8.63 4.58 -8.07
C GLU A 121 8.41 3.14 -8.54
N VAL A 122 7.59 2.36 -7.81
CA VAL A 122 7.25 0.98 -8.15
C VAL A 122 6.59 0.89 -9.52
N ILE A 123 5.60 1.76 -9.79
CA ILE A 123 4.91 1.79 -11.08
C ILE A 123 5.89 2.15 -12.20
N THR A 124 6.71 3.17 -12.00
CA THR A 124 7.70 3.60 -13.01
C THR A 124 8.68 2.48 -13.34
N ARG A 125 9.19 1.77 -12.33
CA ARG A 125 10.08 0.61 -12.51
C ARG A 125 9.40 -0.52 -13.29
N ARG A 126 8.17 -0.87 -12.90
CA ARG A 126 7.41 -1.92 -13.60
C ARG A 126 7.17 -1.55 -15.05
N THR A 127 6.74 -0.33 -15.31
CA THR A 127 6.43 0.13 -16.67
C THR A 127 7.68 0.22 -17.53
N ARG A 128 8.82 0.67 -16.99
CA ARG A 128 10.09 0.63 -17.73
C ARG A 128 10.49 -0.80 -18.10
N TYR A 129 10.36 -1.73 -17.15
CA TYR A 129 10.65 -3.15 -17.42
C TYR A 129 9.75 -3.74 -18.51
N GLU A 130 8.45 -3.43 -18.47
CA GLU A 130 7.49 -3.86 -19.50
C GLU A 130 7.80 -3.25 -20.87
N LEU A 131 8.19 -1.97 -20.90
CA LEU A 131 8.59 -1.27 -22.12
C LEU A 131 9.84 -1.90 -22.74
N GLU A 132 10.92 -2.08 -21.97
CA GLU A 132 12.17 -2.69 -22.46
C GLU A 132 11.93 -4.10 -23.02
N LYS A 133 11.08 -4.89 -22.34
CA LYS A 133 10.69 -6.23 -22.82
C LYS A 133 9.88 -6.18 -24.12
N ALA A 134 8.97 -5.22 -24.24
CA ALA A 134 8.15 -5.03 -25.44
C ALA A 134 9.01 -4.56 -26.63
N GLU A 135 9.93 -3.61 -26.40
CA GLU A 135 10.88 -3.12 -27.41
C GLU A 135 11.82 -4.22 -27.88
N ALA A 136 12.40 -5.01 -26.96
CA ALA A 136 13.23 -6.16 -27.33
C ALA A 136 12.45 -7.17 -28.18
N ARG A 137 11.18 -7.43 -27.86
CA ARG A 137 10.33 -8.32 -28.66
C ARG A 137 10.01 -7.71 -30.03
N ALA A 138 9.68 -6.42 -30.09
CA ALA A 138 9.40 -5.70 -31.33
C ALA A 138 10.63 -5.71 -32.26
N HIS A 139 11.82 -5.53 -31.71
CA HIS A 139 13.09 -5.60 -32.43
C HIS A 139 13.28 -6.95 -33.14
N ILE A 140 13.02 -8.07 -32.45
CA ILE A 140 13.09 -9.41 -33.07
C ILE A 140 12.03 -9.59 -34.16
N LEU A 141 10.79 -9.17 -33.89
CA LEU A 141 9.69 -9.28 -34.85
C LEU A 141 9.96 -8.48 -36.14
N GLU A 142 10.63 -7.32 -36.04
CA GLU A 142 11.06 -6.56 -37.22
C GLU A 142 12.09 -7.32 -38.05
N GLY A 143 13.05 -7.99 -37.41
CA GLY A 143 13.99 -8.88 -38.10
C GLY A 143 13.28 -10.02 -38.83
N PHE A 144 12.30 -10.67 -38.19
CA PHE A 144 11.48 -11.70 -38.83
C PHE A 144 10.67 -11.17 -40.00
N ARG A 145 10.10 -9.97 -39.90
CA ARG A 145 9.38 -9.33 -41.01
C ARG A 145 10.28 -9.17 -42.24
N ILE A 146 11.48 -8.63 -42.06
CA ILE A 146 12.45 -8.46 -43.15
C ILE A 146 12.84 -9.80 -43.77
N ALA A 147 13.07 -10.82 -42.94
CA ALA A 147 13.44 -12.16 -43.39
C ALA A 147 12.31 -12.83 -44.21
N LEU A 148 11.06 -12.71 -43.76
CA LEU A 148 9.89 -13.27 -44.46
C LEU A 148 9.64 -12.59 -45.80
N ASP A 149 9.79 -11.26 -45.85
CA ASP A 149 9.65 -10.50 -47.10
C ASP A 149 10.74 -10.85 -48.13
N ASN A 150 11.85 -11.48 -47.70
CA ASN A 150 13.00 -11.86 -48.53
C ASN A 150 13.40 -13.34 -48.38
N ILE A 151 12.43 -14.23 -48.15
CA ILE A 151 12.69 -15.60 -47.69
C ILE A 151 13.62 -16.40 -48.62
N ASP A 152 13.45 -16.27 -49.94
CA ASP A 152 14.28 -16.99 -50.92
C ASP A 152 15.75 -16.56 -50.86
N ALA A 153 15.99 -15.26 -50.68
CA ALA A 153 17.33 -14.71 -50.54
C ALA A 153 17.97 -15.12 -49.22
N VAL A 154 17.20 -15.14 -48.12
CA VAL A 154 17.65 -15.62 -46.82
C VAL A 154 18.05 -17.10 -46.89
N VAL A 155 17.20 -17.95 -47.45
CA VAL A 155 17.48 -19.40 -47.61
C VAL A 155 18.70 -19.62 -48.50
N LYS A 156 18.85 -18.86 -49.58
CA LYS A 156 20.03 -18.94 -50.45
C LYS A 156 21.32 -18.55 -49.71
N ILE A 157 21.28 -17.52 -48.87
CA ILE A 157 22.44 -17.11 -48.06
C ILE A 157 22.81 -18.21 -47.06
N ILE A 158 21.83 -18.77 -46.36
CA ILE A 158 22.05 -19.82 -45.35
C ILE A 158 22.58 -21.10 -46.00
N LYS A 159 22.03 -21.53 -47.15
CA LYS A 159 22.50 -22.73 -47.87
C LYS A 159 23.92 -22.62 -48.43
N ASN A 160 24.39 -21.41 -48.73
CA ASN A 160 25.72 -21.15 -49.27
C ASN A 160 26.69 -20.59 -48.21
N ALA A 161 26.35 -20.70 -46.93
CA ALA A 161 27.24 -20.32 -45.84
C ALA A 161 27.98 -21.57 -45.34
N ASP A 162 29.24 -21.38 -44.97
CA ASP A 162 30.10 -22.48 -44.52
C ASP A 162 29.73 -22.94 -43.10
N ASP A 163 29.30 -22.00 -42.26
CA ASP A 163 28.85 -22.26 -40.89
C ASP A 163 27.80 -21.22 -40.42
N ARG A 164 27.31 -21.39 -39.19
CA ARG A 164 26.29 -20.53 -38.58
C ARG A 164 26.77 -19.08 -38.41
N ASP A 165 28.05 -18.88 -38.08
CA ASP A 165 28.61 -17.55 -37.84
C ASP A 165 28.79 -16.78 -39.16
N ASP A 166 29.16 -17.49 -40.22
CA ASP A 166 29.25 -16.95 -41.58
C ASP A 166 27.86 -16.58 -42.12
N ALA A 167 26.87 -17.45 -41.93
CA ALA A 167 25.47 -17.14 -42.26
C ALA A 167 24.99 -15.87 -41.51
N ARG A 168 25.30 -15.77 -40.21
CA ARG A 168 24.97 -14.58 -39.39
C ARG A 168 25.59 -13.31 -39.98
N ARG A 169 26.91 -13.31 -40.24
CA ARG A 169 27.61 -12.14 -40.80
C ARG A 169 27.05 -11.72 -42.16
N LYS A 170 26.76 -12.68 -43.04
CA LYS A 170 26.15 -12.44 -44.36
C LYS A 170 24.74 -11.84 -44.24
N LEU A 171 23.90 -12.35 -43.33
CA LEU A 171 22.56 -11.81 -43.07
C LEU A 171 22.58 -10.39 -42.50
N ILE A 172 23.45 -10.12 -41.52
CA ILE A 172 23.67 -8.78 -40.95
C ILE A 172 24.07 -7.80 -42.04
N ARG A 173 25.09 -8.14 -42.85
CA ARG A 173 25.60 -7.24 -43.88
C ARG A 173 24.59 -6.98 -44.99
N ARG A 174 23.85 -8.02 -45.42
CA ARG A 174 22.90 -7.91 -46.54
C ARG A 174 21.62 -7.17 -46.16
N PHE A 175 21.06 -7.45 -44.98
CA PHE A 175 19.75 -6.94 -44.56
C PHE A 175 19.84 -5.88 -43.46
N LYS A 176 21.06 -5.45 -43.08
CA LYS A 176 21.32 -4.46 -42.02
C LYS A 176 20.67 -4.83 -40.68
N LEU A 177 20.64 -6.12 -40.37
CA LEU A 177 20.05 -6.66 -39.15
C LEU A 177 21.03 -6.55 -37.98
N SER A 178 20.50 -6.46 -36.76
CA SER A 178 21.35 -6.62 -35.57
C SER A 178 21.77 -8.08 -35.40
N GLU A 179 22.81 -8.33 -34.59
CA GLU A 179 23.25 -9.69 -34.27
C GLU A 179 22.14 -10.54 -33.64
N ILE A 180 21.36 -9.95 -32.74
CA ILE A 180 20.25 -10.64 -32.06
C ILE A 180 19.15 -11.01 -33.07
N GLN A 181 18.83 -10.11 -34.01
CA GLN A 181 17.86 -10.40 -35.07
C GLN A 181 18.36 -11.52 -36.00
N ALA A 182 19.62 -11.44 -36.45
CA ALA A 182 20.20 -12.45 -37.34
C ALA A 182 20.27 -13.82 -36.66
N ASN A 183 20.66 -13.89 -35.39
CA ASN A 183 20.62 -15.12 -34.61
C ASN A 183 19.20 -15.67 -34.50
N ALA A 184 18.21 -14.83 -34.17
CA ALA A 184 16.83 -15.25 -34.09
C ALA A 184 16.30 -15.81 -35.42
N ILE A 185 16.70 -15.23 -36.56
CA ILE A 185 16.32 -15.73 -37.90
C ILE A 185 16.93 -17.10 -38.17
N LEU A 186 18.20 -17.31 -37.78
CA LEU A 186 18.86 -18.61 -37.92
C LEU A 186 18.23 -19.70 -37.03
N ASP A 187 17.63 -19.30 -35.90
CA ASP A 187 16.92 -20.20 -34.98
C ASP A 187 15.47 -20.50 -35.40
N LEU A 188 14.98 -19.93 -36.52
CA LEU A 188 13.64 -20.21 -37.03
C LEU A 188 13.50 -21.68 -37.43
N ARG A 189 12.38 -22.29 -37.03
CA ARG A 189 12.01 -23.64 -37.46
C ARG A 189 11.15 -23.55 -38.72
N LEU A 190 11.42 -24.41 -39.72
CA LEU A 190 10.79 -24.34 -41.05
C LEU A 190 9.26 -24.33 -41.02
N TYR A 191 8.63 -25.05 -40.08
CA TYR A 191 7.17 -25.05 -39.92
C TYR A 191 6.60 -23.69 -39.47
N GLN A 192 7.39 -22.82 -38.86
CA GLN A 192 6.94 -21.49 -38.40
C GLN A 192 6.76 -20.51 -39.58
N LEU A 193 7.30 -20.83 -40.75
CA LEU A 193 7.14 -20.04 -41.97
C LEU A 193 5.69 -20.05 -42.48
N THR A 194 4.93 -21.12 -42.23
CA THR A 194 3.51 -21.21 -42.62
C THR A 194 2.62 -20.36 -41.72
N GLY A 195 2.91 -20.29 -40.42
CA GLY A 195 2.16 -19.48 -39.45
C GLY A 195 2.45 -17.97 -39.52
N LEU A 196 3.68 -17.59 -39.85
CA LEU A 196 4.10 -16.18 -39.97
C LEU A 196 3.68 -15.51 -41.30
N ALA A 197 3.44 -16.29 -42.36
CA ALA A 197 2.86 -15.77 -43.60
C ALA A 197 1.38 -15.37 -43.41
N GLY A 198 0.65 -16.07 -42.53
CA GLY A 198 -0.76 -15.81 -42.21
C GLY A 198 -1.00 -14.55 -41.38
N THR A 199 -0.05 -14.12 -40.55
CA THR A 199 -0.14 -12.86 -39.79
C THR A 199 0.01 -11.59 -40.65
N ARG A 200 0.27 -11.72 -41.96
CA ARG A 200 0.11 -10.59 -42.91
C ARG A 200 -1.33 -10.06 -42.93
N GLN A 201 -2.34 -10.90 -42.66
CA GLN A 201 -3.75 -10.52 -42.70
C GLN A 201 -4.19 -9.73 -41.45
N ASP A 202 -3.56 -9.95 -40.29
CA ASP A 202 -3.89 -9.28 -39.01
C ASP A 202 -3.21 -7.90 -38.85
N ARG A 203 -3.00 -7.20 -39.97
CA ARG A 203 -2.64 -5.77 -39.98
C ARG A 203 -3.86 -4.93 -39.60
N GLY A 204 -4.25 -5.01 -38.33
CA GLY A 204 -5.26 -4.15 -37.71
C GLY A 204 -4.84 -3.57 -36.36
N GLY A 205 -3.63 -3.85 -35.87
CA GLY A 205 -3.17 -3.26 -34.62
C GLY A 205 -2.02 -4.02 -34.01
N VAL A 206 -0.81 -3.80 -34.52
CA VAL A 206 0.30 -3.74 -33.56
C VAL A 206 -0.04 -2.53 -32.69
N PRO A 207 -0.21 -2.64 -31.36
CA PRO A 207 -0.37 -1.49 -30.50
C PRO A 207 0.96 -0.72 -30.56
N ARG A 208 1.16 0.02 -31.63
CA ARG A 208 2.32 0.88 -31.84
C ARG A 208 2.08 2.08 -30.94
N VAL A 209 3.00 2.23 -29.98
CA VAL A 209 3.43 3.52 -29.42
C VAL A 209 2.42 4.25 -28.51
N ASP A 210 1.11 3.99 -28.59
CA ASP A 210 0.12 4.68 -27.75
C ASP A 210 0.29 4.46 -26.24
N GLN A 211 0.81 3.31 -25.81
CA GLN A 211 1.15 3.06 -24.41
C GLN A 211 2.49 3.68 -24.01
N ALA A 212 3.47 3.74 -24.92
CA ALA A 212 4.78 4.32 -24.64
C ALA A 212 4.69 5.85 -24.52
N ASP A 213 3.88 6.51 -25.36
CA ASP A 213 3.67 7.95 -25.29
C ASP A 213 2.88 8.37 -24.05
N ARG A 214 1.87 7.59 -23.63
CA ARG A 214 1.15 7.85 -22.36
C ARG A 214 2.06 7.71 -21.13
N VAL A 215 3.01 6.78 -21.17
CA VAL A 215 3.98 6.57 -20.09
C VAL A 215 5.00 7.71 -20.06
N SER A 216 5.55 8.09 -21.21
CA SER A 216 6.48 9.21 -21.34
C SER A 216 5.82 10.54 -20.96
N GLN A 217 4.57 10.80 -21.37
CA GLN A 217 3.81 11.99 -20.99
C GLN A 217 3.40 11.98 -19.51
N GLY A 218 3.06 10.83 -18.93
CA GLY A 218 2.75 10.69 -17.49
C GLY A 218 3.96 10.90 -16.57
N VAL A 219 5.16 10.60 -17.05
CA VAL A 219 6.43 10.82 -16.34
C VAL A 219 6.95 12.25 -16.56
N ALA A 220 6.84 12.81 -17.78
CA ALA A 220 7.31 14.17 -18.11
C ALA A 220 6.38 15.31 -17.64
N GLY A 221 5.08 15.04 -17.46
CA GLY A 221 4.09 16.05 -17.05
C GLY A 221 4.13 16.45 -15.56
N GLN A 222 4.95 15.80 -14.73
CA GLN A 222 5.07 16.12 -13.32
C GLN A 222 6.12 17.21 -13.13
N ARG A 223 5.65 18.47 -13.01
CA ARG A 223 6.50 19.61 -12.57
C ARG A 223 7.33 19.17 -11.36
N PRO A 224 8.64 19.44 -11.31
CA PRO A 224 9.42 19.21 -10.11
C PRO A 224 8.75 19.99 -8.98
N GLN A 225 8.28 19.28 -7.95
CA GLN A 225 7.84 19.93 -6.72
C GLN A 225 9.08 20.62 -6.17
N ALA A 226 9.08 21.96 -6.26
CA ALA A 226 10.08 22.79 -5.63
C ALA A 226 10.22 22.33 -4.19
N ASP A 227 11.45 22.01 -3.82
CA ASP A 227 11.83 21.55 -2.50
C ASP A 227 11.38 22.61 -1.49
N GLY A 228 10.27 22.33 -0.82
CA GLY A 228 9.64 23.21 0.13
C GLY A 228 10.47 23.26 1.41
N ARG A 229 11.64 23.90 1.36
CA ARG A 229 12.23 24.57 2.53
C ARG A 229 11.31 25.72 2.88
N GLY A 230 10.15 25.38 3.45
CA GLY A 230 9.24 26.31 4.09
C GLY A 230 9.96 26.88 5.29
N GLU A 231 10.53 28.07 5.10
CA GLU A 231 10.94 28.95 6.18
C GLU A 231 9.86 28.97 7.26
N ASN A 232 10.31 28.67 8.48
CA ASN A 232 9.49 28.57 9.66
C ASN A 232 8.89 29.95 9.98
N ARG A 233 7.65 30.21 9.54
CA ARG A 233 6.92 31.47 9.78
C ARG A 233 6.61 31.73 11.27
N ALA A 234 6.98 30.83 12.19
CA ALA A 234 6.84 31.02 13.63
C ALA A 234 7.87 32.01 14.22
N ASP A 235 8.98 32.31 13.54
CA ASP A 235 10.08 33.07 14.16
C ASP A 235 10.03 34.60 13.91
N ARG A 236 9.06 35.09 13.13
CA ARG A 236 8.88 36.54 12.90
C ARG A 236 8.06 37.25 13.99
N GLY A 237 7.35 36.51 14.84
CA GLY A 237 6.51 37.08 15.90
C GLY A 237 7.25 37.44 17.20
N ALA A 238 8.44 36.87 17.43
CA ALA A 238 9.14 36.99 18.72
C ALA A 238 10.11 38.19 18.83
N ARG A 239 10.31 38.96 17.75
CA ARG A 239 11.24 40.11 17.74
C ARG A 239 10.60 41.50 17.92
N GLN A 240 9.27 41.61 18.02
CA GLN A 240 8.60 42.92 18.11
C GLN A 240 8.05 43.31 19.49
N VAL A 241 8.21 42.49 20.54
CA VAL A 241 7.63 42.78 21.88
C VAL A 241 8.69 43.13 22.94
N ARG A 242 9.96 43.33 22.58
CA ARG A 242 11.02 43.78 23.52
C ARG A 242 11.48 45.24 23.35
N ARG A 243 10.59 46.14 22.91
CA ARG A 243 10.84 47.59 22.95
C ARG A 243 9.61 48.35 23.40
N ARG A 244 9.38 48.37 24.71
CA ARG A 244 8.67 49.44 25.46
C ARG A 244 8.70 49.09 26.95
N ALA A 245 9.84 49.36 27.59
CA ALA A 245 9.89 49.63 29.02
C ALA A 245 9.85 51.16 29.19
N PRO A 246 9.03 51.74 30.07
CA PRO A 246 9.06 53.17 30.33
C PRO A 246 10.22 53.48 31.29
N GLN A 247 11.16 54.32 30.86
CA GLN A 247 12.07 55.00 31.78
C GLN A 247 11.29 56.10 32.49
N ARG A 248 11.13 55.97 33.81
CA ARG A 248 10.95 57.11 34.71
C ARG A 248 12.33 57.73 34.97
N ALA A 249 12.43 59.04 34.80
CA ALA A 249 13.04 60.02 35.73
C ALA A 249 13.65 61.20 34.97
N GLY A 250 13.29 62.44 35.36
CA GLY A 250 14.06 63.64 35.03
C GLY A 250 13.29 64.95 35.09
N GLY A 251 13.25 65.58 36.27
CA GLY A 251 13.42 67.04 36.46
C GLY A 251 12.24 67.98 36.21
N GLY A 252 11.84 68.71 37.26
CA GLY A 252 10.89 69.83 37.23
C GLY A 252 10.07 69.91 38.49
#